data_AF-A0A401RJW4-F1
#
_entry.id   AF-A0A401RJW4-F1
#
_cell.length_a   1.000
_cell.length_b   1.000
_cell.length_c   1.000
_cell.angle_alpha   90.00
_cell.angle_beta   90.00
_cell.angle_gamma   90.00
#
_symmetry.space_group_name_H-M   'P 1'
#
loop_
_entity.id
_entity.type
_entity.pdbx_description
1 polymer ?
#
loop_
_entity_poly.entity_id
_entity_poly.type
_entity_poly.pdbx_seq_one_letter_code
_entity_poly.pdbx_strand_id
1 'polypeptide(L)'
;MKLGGVGVRGLKLGYTVSSVRQRNGQRVYVAGAPRFKHKGKVIFFNLDKGGNLTIHQALIGEQIGSYFGSEVCPVDVNGDGVTDVLLVAAPMYLGASSKETGKVYIYRVQEFSLSFSDTLQISNKPQDSRFGFTLIAVPDLNYDAFNDVVVGAPLEDDHRGAVYIYHGHQDTILPTYKQRIAASAVDLGLWYFGRSADGQMDVDGDGLIDVAVGAFGKAVIFG
;
A
#
# COMPACT_ATOMS: atom_id res chain seq x y z
N MET A 1 -19.65 14.04 -6.36
CA MET A 1 -19.75 13.14 -7.54
C MET A 1 -20.79 12.06 -7.24
N LYS A 2 -21.99 12.16 -7.83
CA LYS A 2 -23.09 11.18 -7.66
C LYS A 2 -23.00 10.20 -8.83
N LEU A 3 -22.62 8.95 -8.56
CA LEU A 3 -22.74 7.87 -9.54
C LEU A 3 -24.23 7.53 -9.68
N GLY A 4 -24.82 7.85 -10.82
CA GLY A 4 -26.20 7.47 -11.14
C GLY A 4 -26.29 5.98 -11.47
N GLY A 5 -27.30 5.31 -10.92
CA GLY A 5 -27.89 4.10 -11.52
C GLY A 5 -27.59 2.74 -10.86
N VAL A 6 -26.56 2.60 -10.04
CA VAL A 6 -26.28 1.34 -9.31
C VAL A 6 -26.21 1.65 -7.83
N GLY A 7 -26.98 0.98 -6.98
CA GLY A 7 -27.13 1.30 -5.55
C GLY A 7 -25.78 1.52 -4.83
N VAL A 8 -25.37 2.78 -4.70
CA VAL A 8 -24.10 3.22 -4.08
C VAL A 8 -24.20 3.38 -2.56
N ARG A 9 -25.30 2.94 -1.93
CA ARG A 9 -25.47 3.10 -0.49
C ARG A 9 -24.55 2.12 0.26
N GLY A 10 -23.51 2.66 0.90
CA GLY A 10 -22.67 1.96 1.88
C GLY A 10 -21.31 1.43 1.38
N LEU A 11 -20.97 1.59 0.10
CA LEU A 11 -19.82 0.91 -0.52
C LEU A 11 -18.46 1.61 -0.31
N LYS A 12 -18.44 2.89 0.11
CA LYS A 12 -17.22 3.74 0.22
C LYS A 12 -16.26 3.59 -0.99
N LEU A 13 -16.79 3.62 -2.21
CA LEU A 13 -15.95 3.66 -3.41
C LEU A 13 -15.22 5.00 -3.47
N GLY A 14 -13.92 4.97 -3.78
CA GLY A 14 -13.05 6.15 -3.72
C GLY A 14 -12.51 6.42 -2.30
N TYR A 15 -12.56 5.42 -1.40
CA TYR A 15 -11.85 5.50 -0.12
C TYR A 15 -10.35 5.70 -0.33
N THR A 16 -9.83 5.06 -1.37
CA THR A 16 -8.52 5.33 -1.95
C THR A 16 -8.66 5.53 -3.45
N VAL A 17 -7.79 6.37 -4.00
CA VAL A 17 -7.65 6.61 -5.43
C VAL A 17 -6.17 6.76 -5.74
N SER A 18 -5.71 6.13 -6.81
CA SER A 18 -4.35 6.34 -7.34
C SER A 18 -4.35 6.16 -8.86
N SER A 19 -3.19 6.39 -9.50
CA SER A 19 -3.01 6.22 -10.94
C SER A 19 -1.84 5.31 -11.25
N VAL A 20 -2.00 4.47 -12.26
CA VAL A 20 -1.01 3.57 -12.83
C VAL A 20 -0.60 4.13 -14.18
N ARG A 21 0.70 4.26 -14.42
CA ARG A 21 1.25 4.67 -15.71
C ARG A 21 1.59 3.44 -16.55
N GLN A 22 1.04 3.35 -17.75
CA GLN A 22 1.25 2.23 -18.66
C GLN A 22 2.41 2.47 -19.62
N ARG A 23 2.92 1.37 -20.22
CA ARG A 23 3.96 1.41 -21.27
C ARG A 23 3.57 2.24 -22.50
N ASN A 24 2.29 2.28 -22.84
CA ASN A 24 1.76 3.09 -23.95
C ASN A 24 1.66 4.60 -23.61
N GLY A 25 2.09 5.01 -22.41
CA GLY A 25 2.03 6.39 -21.91
C GLY A 25 0.67 6.81 -21.32
N GLN A 26 -0.36 5.98 -21.41
CA GLN A 26 -1.67 6.26 -20.81
C GLN A 26 -1.63 6.11 -19.29
N ARG A 27 -2.53 6.84 -18.62
CA ARG A 27 -2.80 6.69 -17.19
C ARG A 27 -4.13 5.97 -17.01
N VAL A 28 -4.10 4.93 -16.19
CA VAL A 28 -5.30 4.23 -15.71
C VAL A 28 -5.47 4.52 -14.23
N TYR A 29 -6.71 4.58 -13.77
CA TYR A 29 -7.03 4.87 -12.39
C TYR A 29 -7.36 3.61 -11.61
N VAL A 30 -6.99 3.62 -10.33
CA VAL A 30 -7.33 2.59 -9.36
C VAL A 30 -8.18 3.23 -8.29
N ALA A 31 -9.28 2.59 -7.90
CA ALA A 31 -10.06 3.03 -6.73
C ALA A 31 -10.44 1.87 -5.82
N GLY A 32 -10.28 2.10 -4.53
CA GLY A 32 -10.67 1.19 -3.46
C GLY A 32 -12.10 1.40 -2.97
N ALA A 33 -12.76 0.29 -2.64
CA ALA A 33 -14.07 0.22 -1.99
C ALA A 33 -14.05 -0.84 -0.87
N PRO A 34 -13.36 -0.57 0.26
CA PRO A 34 -13.04 -1.57 1.27
C PRO A 34 -14.26 -2.16 2.00
N ARG A 35 -15.44 -1.54 1.88
CA ARG A 35 -16.70 -2.05 2.44
C ARG A 35 -17.56 -2.83 1.44
N PHE A 36 -17.14 -2.95 0.19
CA PHE A 36 -17.91 -3.64 -0.85
C PHE A 36 -18.18 -5.09 -0.46
N LYS A 37 -19.46 -5.46 -0.38
CA LYS A 37 -19.94 -6.79 0.06
C LYS A 37 -19.25 -7.30 1.34
N HIS A 38 -18.85 -6.38 2.22
CA HIS A 38 -18.07 -6.65 3.42
C HIS A 38 -16.70 -7.29 3.21
N LYS A 39 -16.25 -7.52 1.97
CA LYS A 39 -14.93 -8.11 1.66
C LYS A 39 -13.92 -7.09 1.15
N GLY A 40 -14.41 -5.97 0.60
CA GLY A 40 -13.58 -5.00 -0.09
C GLY A 40 -13.46 -5.28 -1.58
N LYS A 41 -13.10 -4.24 -2.34
CA LYS A 41 -12.97 -4.29 -3.79
C LYS A 41 -11.99 -3.22 -4.26
N VAL A 42 -11.23 -3.53 -5.32
CA VAL A 42 -10.46 -2.56 -6.09
C VAL A 42 -10.95 -2.57 -7.52
N ILE A 43 -11.15 -1.39 -8.12
CA ILE A 43 -11.49 -1.24 -9.54
C ILE A 43 -10.33 -0.60 -10.30
N PHE A 44 -10.03 -1.13 -11.47
CA PHE A 44 -9.06 -0.60 -12.43
C PHE A 44 -9.81 -0.07 -13.64
N PHE A 45 -9.71 1.23 -13.92
CA PHE A 45 -10.62 1.90 -14.85
C PHE A 45 -10.00 3.12 -15.55
N ASN A 46 -10.51 3.43 -16.74
CA ASN A 46 -10.25 4.69 -17.42
C ASN A 46 -11.40 5.68 -17.23
N LEU A 47 -11.05 6.96 -17.28
CA LEU A 47 -12.00 8.06 -17.37
C LEU A 47 -11.69 8.85 -18.63
N ASP A 48 -12.64 8.95 -19.55
CA ASP A 48 -12.47 9.78 -20.75
C ASP A 48 -12.67 11.28 -20.44
N LYS A 49 -12.40 12.15 -21.42
CA LYS A 49 -12.59 13.61 -21.26
C LYS A 49 -14.04 14.03 -21.01
N GLY A 50 -15.01 13.17 -21.37
CA GLY A 50 -16.43 13.38 -21.12
C GLY A 50 -16.88 12.90 -19.74
N GLY A 51 -15.99 12.29 -18.94
CA GLY A 51 -16.31 11.71 -17.65
C GLY A 51 -16.93 10.32 -17.71
N ASN A 52 -16.92 9.66 -18.88
CA ASN A 52 -17.37 8.27 -18.99
C ASN A 52 -16.31 7.34 -18.39
N LEU A 53 -16.78 6.43 -17.55
CA LEU A 53 -15.96 5.48 -16.83
C LEU A 53 -16.01 4.12 -17.53
N THR A 54 -14.84 3.58 -17.88
CA THR A 54 -14.70 2.22 -18.41
C THR A 54 -13.92 1.37 -17.41
N ILE A 55 -14.57 0.39 -16.78
CA ILE A 55 -13.91 -0.57 -15.87
C ILE A 55 -13.24 -1.65 -16.71
N HIS A 56 -11.92 -1.78 -16.56
CA HIS A 56 -11.13 -2.85 -17.17
C HIS A 56 -11.12 -4.10 -16.31
N GLN A 57 -10.98 -3.93 -15.00
CA GLN A 57 -10.97 -5.04 -14.06
C GLN A 57 -11.52 -4.65 -12.68
N ALA A 58 -12.03 -5.66 -11.98
CA ALA A 58 -12.51 -5.56 -10.62
C ALA A 58 -11.94 -6.71 -9.78
N LEU A 59 -11.11 -6.39 -8.78
CA LEU A 59 -10.58 -7.33 -7.81
C LEU A 59 -11.46 -7.33 -6.57
N ILE A 60 -11.86 -8.50 -6.07
CA ILE A 60 -12.69 -8.64 -4.87
C ILE A 60 -11.83 -9.27 -3.78
N GLY A 61 -11.87 -8.69 -2.57
CA GLY A 61 -11.15 -9.24 -1.42
C GLY A 61 -11.63 -10.65 -1.06
N GLU A 62 -10.73 -11.48 -0.55
CA GLU A 62 -11.03 -12.88 -0.26
C GLU A 62 -11.85 -13.06 1.04
N GLN A 63 -11.55 -12.25 2.06
CA GLN A 63 -12.04 -12.40 3.42
C GLN A 63 -12.98 -11.26 3.84
N ILE A 64 -14.08 -11.61 4.51
CA ILE A 64 -15.03 -10.65 5.10
C ILE A 64 -14.33 -9.87 6.20
N GLY A 65 -14.58 -8.56 6.28
CA GLY A 65 -14.01 -7.66 7.27
C GLY A 65 -12.59 -7.19 6.95
N SER A 66 -11.90 -7.82 5.99
CA SER A 66 -10.47 -7.57 5.73
C SER A 66 -10.13 -6.15 5.26
N TYR A 67 -11.13 -5.40 4.81
CA TYR A 67 -10.98 -4.02 4.37
C TYR A 67 -10.05 -3.91 3.13
N PHE A 68 -10.09 -4.92 2.25
CA PHE A 68 -9.29 -4.99 1.03
C PHE A 68 -9.51 -3.79 0.11
N GLY A 69 -8.41 -3.18 -0.34
CA GLY A 69 -8.41 -1.96 -1.14
C GLY A 69 -8.55 -0.69 -0.31
N SER A 70 -8.28 -0.74 1.00
CA SER A 70 -8.26 0.46 1.84
C SER A 70 -6.96 1.25 1.75
N GLU A 71 -5.92 0.65 1.17
CA GLU A 71 -4.70 1.31 0.73
C GLU A 71 -4.27 0.69 -0.61
N VAL A 72 -3.81 1.53 -1.54
CA VAL A 72 -3.25 1.09 -2.83
C VAL A 72 -1.98 1.89 -3.13
N CYS A 73 -0.94 1.22 -3.61
CA CYS A 73 0.36 1.85 -3.89
C CYS A 73 0.90 1.34 -5.23
N PRO A 74 0.76 2.11 -6.31
CA PRO A 74 1.48 1.88 -7.57
C PRO A 74 2.98 2.08 -7.36
N VAL A 75 3.80 1.20 -7.93
CA VAL A 75 5.26 1.29 -7.86
C VAL A 75 5.83 1.10 -9.27
N ASP A 76 6.59 2.08 -9.72
CA ASP A 76 7.54 1.96 -10.83
C ASP A 76 8.84 1.46 -10.19
N VAL A 77 9.11 0.16 -10.30
CA VAL A 77 10.18 -0.49 -9.52
C VAL A 77 11.52 -0.25 -10.18
N ASN A 78 11.60 -0.32 -11.50
CA ASN A 78 12.86 -0.16 -12.24
C ASN A 78 13.17 1.29 -12.66
N GLY A 79 12.28 2.25 -12.36
CA GLY A 79 12.47 3.66 -12.64
C GLY A 79 12.33 4.02 -14.12
N ASP A 80 11.69 3.19 -14.95
CA ASP A 80 11.52 3.42 -16.39
C ASP A 80 10.36 4.39 -16.72
N GLY A 81 9.64 4.87 -15.70
CA GLY A 81 8.48 5.74 -15.83
C GLY A 81 7.17 4.99 -16.03
N VAL A 82 7.17 3.66 -15.98
CA VAL A 82 6.01 2.78 -16.07
C VAL A 82 5.78 2.12 -14.71
N THR A 83 4.52 2.04 -14.28
CA THR A 83 4.20 1.29 -13.07
C THR A 83 4.31 -0.21 -13.35
N ASP A 84 5.23 -0.89 -12.65
CA ASP A 84 5.44 -2.34 -12.76
C ASP A 84 4.47 -3.13 -11.88
N VAL A 85 4.24 -2.67 -10.64
CA VAL A 85 3.37 -3.34 -9.68
C VAL A 85 2.39 -2.39 -9.01
N LEU A 86 1.27 -2.96 -8.59
CA LEU A 86 0.30 -2.33 -7.70
C LEU A 86 0.22 -3.15 -6.41
N LEU A 87 0.55 -2.51 -5.30
CA LEU A 87 0.26 -3.07 -3.98
C LEU A 87 -1.16 -2.73 -3.55
N VAL A 88 -1.85 -3.70 -2.96
CA VAL A 88 -3.21 -3.52 -2.42
C VAL A 88 -3.25 -4.06 -1.00
N ALA A 89 -3.69 -3.25 -0.04
CA ALA A 89 -3.75 -3.66 1.35
C ALA A 89 -5.14 -4.15 1.79
N ALA A 90 -5.13 -5.05 2.77
CA ALA A 90 -6.26 -5.49 3.57
C ALA A 90 -5.82 -5.51 5.05
N PRO A 91 -5.70 -4.35 5.71
CA PRO A 91 -5.10 -4.23 7.04
C PRO A 91 -5.93 -4.90 8.14
N MET A 92 -7.23 -5.16 7.92
CA MET A 92 -8.08 -5.88 8.87
C MET A 92 -8.18 -7.38 8.55
N TYR A 93 -7.31 -7.90 7.67
CA TYR A 93 -7.25 -9.32 7.39
C TYR A 93 -6.93 -10.12 8.66
N LEU A 94 -7.76 -11.12 8.95
CA LEU A 94 -7.63 -12.01 10.08
C LEU A 94 -6.68 -13.17 9.75
N GLY A 95 -5.62 -13.29 10.54
CA GLY A 95 -4.66 -14.39 10.47
C GLY A 95 -5.14 -15.64 11.23
N ALA A 96 -4.23 -16.60 11.42
CA ALA A 96 -4.54 -17.92 12.00
C ALA A 96 -5.13 -17.90 13.42
N SER A 97 -4.93 -16.82 14.19
CA SER A 97 -5.46 -16.65 15.55
C SER A 97 -6.72 -15.78 15.61
N SER A 98 -7.38 -15.51 14.49
CA SER A 98 -8.53 -14.59 14.39
C SER A 98 -8.22 -13.16 14.87
N LYS A 99 -6.95 -12.76 14.74
CA LYS A 99 -6.43 -11.42 15.04
C LYS A 99 -6.14 -10.66 13.75
N GLU A 100 -6.27 -9.34 13.78
CA GLU A 100 -6.07 -8.48 12.60
C GLU A 100 -4.56 -8.36 12.28
N THR A 101 -4.02 -9.35 11.57
CA THR A 101 -2.61 -9.33 11.15
C THR A 101 -2.36 -8.39 9.98
N GLY A 102 -3.41 -8.10 9.20
CA GLY A 102 -3.26 -7.40 7.93
C GLY A 102 -2.63 -8.28 6.84
N LYS A 103 -2.75 -7.82 5.60
CA LYS A 103 -2.20 -8.49 4.41
C LYS A 103 -2.00 -7.48 3.29
N VAL A 104 -0.90 -7.59 2.54
CA VAL A 104 -0.61 -6.76 1.38
C VAL A 104 -0.35 -7.67 0.18
N TYR A 105 -1.08 -7.45 -0.89
CA TYR A 105 -1.02 -8.23 -2.13
C TYR A 105 -0.20 -7.48 -3.16
N ILE A 106 0.65 -8.20 -3.89
CA ILE A 106 1.42 -7.70 -5.03
C ILE A 106 0.69 -8.11 -6.31
N TYR A 107 0.25 -7.12 -7.09
CA TYR A 107 -0.27 -7.34 -8.43
C TYR A 107 0.72 -6.82 -9.45
N ARG A 108 1.11 -7.65 -10.42
CA ARG A 108 1.82 -7.18 -11.62
C ARG A 108 0.86 -6.38 -12.48
N VAL A 109 1.31 -5.21 -12.92
CA VAL A 109 0.59 -4.35 -13.85
C VAL A 109 0.92 -4.81 -15.26
N GLN A 110 -0.12 -5.24 -15.96
CA GLN A 110 -0.12 -5.36 -17.42
C GLN A 110 -0.97 -4.21 -17.94
N GLU A 111 -1.03 -4.00 -19.27
CA GLU A 111 -1.68 -2.82 -19.85
C GLU A 111 -3.06 -2.55 -19.22
N PHE A 112 -4.09 -3.34 -19.51
CA PHE A 112 -5.43 -3.12 -18.93
C PHE A 112 -5.81 -4.17 -17.88
N SER A 113 -4.83 -4.82 -17.25
CA SER A 113 -5.08 -5.86 -16.26
C SER A 113 -4.04 -5.91 -15.14
N LEU A 114 -4.47 -6.46 -14.02
CA LEU A 114 -3.72 -6.72 -12.80
C LEU A 114 -3.72 -8.23 -12.59
N SER A 115 -2.54 -8.83 -12.60
CA SER A 115 -2.35 -10.25 -12.30
C SER A 115 -1.77 -10.41 -10.90
N PHE A 116 -2.42 -11.21 -10.06
CA PHE A 116 -1.89 -11.55 -8.74
C PHE A 116 -0.52 -12.20 -8.90
N SER A 117 0.46 -11.72 -8.15
CA SER A 117 1.84 -12.20 -8.18
C SER A 117 2.22 -12.89 -6.88
N ASP A 118 2.14 -12.16 -5.76
CA ASP A 118 2.54 -12.65 -4.44
C ASP A 118 1.89 -11.81 -3.33
N THR A 119 2.28 -12.02 -2.08
CA THR A 119 1.93 -11.22 -0.91
C THR A 119 3.18 -10.84 -0.13
N LEU A 120 3.23 -9.63 0.41
CA LEU A 120 4.32 -9.25 1.32
C LEU A 120 4.24 -10.09 2.59
N GLN A 121 5.37 -10.68 2.95
CA GLN A 121 5.53 -11.61 4.07
C GLN A 121 5.97 -10.86 5.31
N ILE A 122 5.38 -11.23 6.45
CA ILE A 122 5.81 -10.81 7.79
C ILE A 122 6.23 -12.05 8.58
N SER A 123 7.49 -12.11 8.99
CA SER A 123 7.96 -13.12 9.94
C SER A 123 7.33 -12.90 11.32
N ASN A 124 7.13 -13.99 12.07
CA ASN A 124 6.61 -13.97 13.45
C ASN A 124 5.17 -13.46 13.65
N LYS A 125 4.33 -13.45 12.60
CA LYS A 125 2.86 -13.24 12.62
C LYS A 125 2.37 -12.38 13.81
N PRO A 126 2.76 -11.10 13.86
CA PRO A 126 2.32 -10.21 14.93
C PRO A 126 0.79 -10.18 14.99
N GLN A 127 0.25 -10.32 16.20
CA GLN A 127 -1.20 -10.25 16.42
C GLN A 127 -1.64 -8.80 16.41
N ASP A 128 -2.82 -8.54 15.84
CA ASP A 128 -3.44 -7.21 15.82
C ASP A 128 -2.52 -6.10 15.28
N SER A 129 -1.63 -6.40 14.32
CA SER A 129 -0.65 -5.43 13.81
C SER A 129 -1.21 -4.43 12.81
N ARG A 130 -2.30 -4.81 12.12
CA ARG A 130 -2.83 -4.10 10.94
C ARG A 130 -1.77 -3.79 9.88
N PHE A 131 -0.92 -4.76 9.57
CA PHE A 131 0.08 -4.62 8.51
C PHE A 131 -0.56 -4.21 7.17
N GLY A 132 0.04 -3.22 6.50
CA GLY A 132 -0.52 -2.60 5.30
C GLY A 132 -1.47 -1.44 5.60
N PHE A 133 -1.45 -0.90 6.81
CA PHE A 133 -2.25 0.29 7.15
C PHE A 133 -1.82 1.53 6.35
N THR A 134 -0.53 1.62 6.06
CA THR A 134 0.08 2.64 5.20
C THR A 134 1.02 1.94 4.22
N LEU A 135 1.03 2.41 2.98
CA LEU A 135 1.94 1.95 1.93
C LEU A 135 2.51 3.18 1.24
N ILE A 136 3.84 3.26 1.12
CA ILE A 136 4.49 4.25 0.27
C ILE A 136 5.53 3.57 -0.61
N ALA A 137 5.58 3.99 -1.87
CA ALA A 137 6.75 3.79 -2.71
C ALA A 137 7.75 4.88 -2.35
N VAL A 138 9.01 4.50 -2.23
CA VAL A 138 10.12 5.41 -1.99
C VAL A 138 11.17 5.17 -3.06
N PRO A 139 11.95 6.20 -3.45
CA PRO A 139 13.13 5.99 -4.26
C PRO A 139 14.05 4.94 -3.62
N ASP A 140 14.89 4.34 -4.45
CA ASP A 140 15.92 3.36 -4.08
C ASP A 140 16.68 3.74 -2.78
N LEU A 141 16.42 3.01 -1.69
CA LEU A 141 17.02 3.28 -0.38
C LEU A 141 18.38 2.58 -0.21
N ASN A 142 18.68 1.56 -1.03
CA ASN A 142 19.87 0.74 -0.90
C ASN A 142 20.85 0.86 -2.08
N TYR A 143 20.62 1.81 -2.98
CA TYR A 143 21.44 2.12 -4.14
C TYR A 143 21.62 0.94 -5.11
N ASP A 144 20.59 0.11 -5.27
CA ASP A 144 20.60 -1.02 -6.22
C ASP A 144 19.88 -0.76 -7.55
N ALA A 145 19.47 0.49 -7.77
CA ALA A 145 18.72 1.03 -8.89
C ALA A 145 17.23 0.65 -8.95
N PHE A 146 16.66 0.08 -7.89
CA PHE A 146 15.24 -0.24 -7.83
C PHE A 146 14.53 0.53 -6.71
N ASN A 147 13.35 1.08 -7.03
CA ASN A 147 12.53 1.76 -6.03
C ASN A 147 11.95 0.75 -5.02
N ASP A 148 11.85 1.21 -3.78
CA ASP A 148 11.51 0.40 -2.62
C ASP A 148 10.13 0.73 -2.08
N VAL A 149 9.69 -0.06 -1.09
CA VAL A 149 8.40 0.14 -0.42
C VAL A 149 8.54 0.12 1.09
N VAL A 150 7.88 1.07 1.73
CA VAL A 150 7.69 1.09 3.18
C VAL A 150 6.24 0.75 3.53
N VAL A 151 6.06 -0.16 4.48
CA VAL A 151 4.76 -0.65 4.94
C VAL A 151 4.58 -0.41 6.42
N GLY A 152 3.47 0.24 6.79
CA GLY A 152 3.11 0.52 8.18
C GLY A 152 2.28 -0.60 8.84
N ALA A 153 2.58 -0.86 10.12
CA ALA A 153 1.85 -1.75 11.01
C ALA A 153 1.65 -1.08 12.38
N PRO A 154 0.80 -0.02 12.47
CA PRO A 154 0.75 0.85 13.64
C PRO A 154 0.20 0.19 14.90
N LEU A 155 -0.47 -0.95 14.78
CA LEU A 155 -1.03 -1.63 15.94
C LEU A 155 -0.11 -2.75 16.48
N GLU A 156 1.01 -3.00 15.82
CA GLU A 156 2.00 -3.97 16.24
C GLU A 156 2.64 -3.61 17.59
N ASP A 157 3.21 -4.60 18.28
CA ASP A 157 3.89 -4.44 19.57
C ASP A 157 3.04 -3.73 20.63
N ASP A 158 1.77 -4.15 20.78
CA ASP A 158 0.79 -3.53 21.67
C ASP A 158 0.53 -2.05 21.36
N HIS A 159 0.12 -1.77 20.12
CA HIS A 159 -0.24 -0.43 19.64
C HIS A 159 0.92 0.58 19.60
N ARG A 160 2.16 0.09 19.73
CA ARG A 160 3.37 0.91 19.64
C ARG A 160 3.70 1.18 18.19
N GLY A 161 3.60 0.14 17.37
CA GLY A 161 3.71 0.19 15.92
C GLY A 161 5.10 -0.13 15.39
N ALA A 162 5.14 -0.46 14.11
CA ALA A 162 6.36 -0.72 13.36
C ALA A 162 6.20 -0.29 11.90
N VAL A 163 7.33 -0.11 11.23
CA VAL A 163 7.39 -0.05 9.76
C VAL A 163 8.32 -1.12 9.21
N TYR A 164 8.05 -1.55 7.99
CA TYR A 164 8.79 -2.57 7.27
C TYR A 164 9.28 -2.02 5.94
N ILE A 165 10.51 -2.34 5.56
CA ILE A 165 11.12 -1.94 4.30
C ILE A 165 11.26 -3.19 3.41
N TYR A 166 10.74 -3.11 2.21
CA TYR A 166 10.82 -4.14 1.18
C TYR A 166 11.56 -3.58 -0.02
N HIS A 167 12.62 -4.28 -0.44
CA HIS A 167 13.38 -3.84 -1.60
C HIS A 167 12.71 -4.20 -2.93
N GLY A 168 12.87 -3.31 -3.90
CA GLY A 168 12.63 -3.60 -5.31
C GLY A 168 13.63 -4.59 -5.87
N HIS A 169 13.24 -5.30 -6.93
CA HIS A 169 14.14 -6.10 -7.73
C HIS A 169 13.55 -6.34 -9.11
N GLN A 170 14.27 -5.94 -10.16
CA GLN A 170 13.79 -6.03 -11.55
C GLN A 170 12.46 -5.28 -11.71
N ASP A 171 11.37 -5.99 -12.00
CA ASP A 171 10.03 -5.45 -12.23
C ASP A 171 9.07 -5.74 -11.07
N THR A 172 9.58 -6.01 -9.86
CA THR A 172 8.74 -6.44 -8.74
C THR A 172 9.31 -6.09 -7.36
N ILE A 173 8.47 -6.19 -6.33
CA ILE A 173 8.89 -6.04 -4.93
C ILE A 173 9.18 -7.42 -4.36
N LEU A 174 10.33 -7.57 -3.68
CA LEU A 174 10.67 -8.82 -3.02
C LEU A 174 9.69 -9.10 -1.87
N PRO A 175 9.09 -10.31 -1.78
CA PRO A 175 8.08 -10.59 -0.76
C PRO A 175 8.57 -10.54 0.68
N THR A 176 9.87 -10.64 0.94
CA THR A 176 10.44 -10.66 2.29
C THR A 176 11.03 -9.30 2.63
N TYR A 177 10.65 -8.74 3.78
CA TYR A 177 11.20 -7.46 4.21
C TYR A 177 12.68 -7.58 4.51
N LYS A 178 13.39 -6.47 4.31
CA LYS A 178 14.83 -6.36 4.54
C LYS A 178 15.13 -5.71 5.88
N GLN A 179 14.26 -4.80 6.31
CA GLN A 179 14.34 -4.16 7.61
C GLN A 179 12.96 -4.04 8.24
N ARG A 180 12.91 -4.20 9.56
CA ARG A 180 11.76 -3.87 10.41
C ARG A 180 12.23 -2.87 11.46
N ILE A 181 11.57 -1.73 11.54
CA ILE A 181 11.86 -0.68 12.52
C ILE A 181 10.70 -0.66 13.52
N ALA A 182 10.96 -1.14 14.74
CA ALA A 182 10.00 -1.09 15.83
C ALA A 182 9.97 0.30 16.45
N ALA A 183 8.80 0.79 16.87
CA ALA A 183 8.69 2.04 17.62
C ALA A 183 9.59 2.07 18.87
N SER A 184 9.71 0.94 19.56
CA SER A 184 10.53 0.79 20.76
C SER A 184 12.03 0.93 20.53
N ALA A 185 12.52 0.69 19.30
CA ALA A 185 13.90 0.91 18.92
C ALA A 185 14.21 2.38 18.63
N VAL A 186 13.18 3.19 18.39
CA VAL A 186 13.28 4.62 18.07
C VAL A 186 13.07 5.46 19.32
N ASP A 187 11.92 5.30 19.98
CA ASP A 187 11.56 6.03 21.20
C ASP A 187 10.46 5.27 21.97
N LEU A 188 10.72 5.01 23.26
CA LEU A 188 9.77 4.36 24.18
C LEU A 188 8.49 5.20 24.45
N GLY A 189 8.38 6.42 23.94
CA GLY A 189 7.18 7.24 23.99
C GLY A 189 6.26 7.08 22.77
N LEU A 190 6.66 6.34 21.73
CA LEU A 190 5.89 6.25 20.49
C LEU A 190 4.69 5.31 20.60
N TRP A 191 3.59 5.73 19.98
CA TRP A 191 2.34 4.98 19.84
C TRP A 191 1.82 5.13 18.43
N TYR A 192 1.23 4.09 17.87
CA TYR A 192 0.73 4.07 16.48
C TYR A 192 1.79 4.48 15.44
N PHE A 193 3.06 4.17 15.68
CA PHE A 193 4.14 4.44 14.74
C PHE A 193 3.94 3.65 13.44
N GLY A 194 4.05 4.30 12.28
CA GLY A 194 3.71 3.69 11.00
C GLY A 194 2.26 3.89 10.57
N ARG A 195 1.51 4.81 11.19
CA ARG A 195 0.13 5.17 10.81
C ARG A 195 0.03 6.03 9.54
N SER A 196 1.13 6.64 9.14
CA SER A 196 1.31 7.45 7.94
C SER A 196 2.80 7.53 7.64
N ALA A 197 3.17 7.70 6.39
CA ALA A 197 4.56 7.87 5.99
C ALA A 197 4.65 8.70 4.71
N ASP A 198 5.83 9.27 4.46
CA ASP A 198 6.24 9.88 3.20
C ASP A 198 7.76 9.69 3.03
N GLY A 199 8.27 9.69 1.80
CA GLY A 199 9.69 9.40 1.57
C GLY A 199 10.14 9.75 0.17
N GLN A 200 10.03 11.03 -0.19
CA GLN A 200 10.29 11.55 -1.53
C GLN A 200 11.29 12.72 -1.54
N MET A 201 11.93 13.00 -0.39
CA MET A 201 12.79 14.16 -0.23
C MET A 201 14.00 13.82 0.65
N ASP A 202 15.14 14.38 0.28
CA ASP A 202 16.33 14.53 1.11
C ASP A 202 16.14 15.78 1.98
N VAL A 203 15.95 15.59 3.29
CA VAL A 203 15.64 16.62 4.28
C VAL A 203 16.92 17.18 4.92
N ASP A 204 17.94 16.35 5.12
CA ASP A 204 19.18 16.76 5.79
C ASP A 204 20.30 17.19 4.84
N GLY A 205 20.12 16.95 3.53
CA GLY A 205 20.98 17.40 2.45
C GLY A 205 22.20 16.52 2.23
N ASP A 206 22.19 15.27 2.70
CA ASP A 206 23.30 14.33 2.53
C ASP A 206 23.29 13.58 1.18
N GLY A 207 22.24 13.76 0.38
CA GLY A 207 22.04 13.13 -0.92
C GLY A 207 21.34 11.77 -0.87
N LEU A 208 20.90 11.33 0.31
CA LEU A 208 20.06 10.15 0.53
C LEU A 208 18.59 10.59 0.65
N ILE A 209 17.65 9.71 0.31
CA ILE A 209 16.22 10.00 0.51
C ILE A 209 15.83 9.66 1.94
N ASP A 210 15.24 10.64 2.63
CA ASP A 210 14.70 10.44 3.96
C ASP A 210 13.28 9.87 3.92
N VAL A 211 12.95 9.05 4.92
CA VAL A 211 11.60 8.55 5.17
C VAL A 211 11.05 9.19 6.45
N ALA A 212 9.96 9.94 6.31
CA ALA A 212 9.18 10.45 7.42
C ALA A 212 8.07 9.47 7.81
N VAL A 213 7.98 9.11 9.09
CA VAL A 213 6.97 8.20 9.64
C VAL A 213 6.19 8.87 10.75
N GLY A 214 4.87 8.86 10.63
CA GLY A 214 3.95 9.39 11.62
C GLY A 214 3.67 8.42 12.77
N ALA A 215 3.47 8.99 13.94
CA ALA A 215 3.00 8.34 15.17
C ALA A 215 1.91 9.21 15.83
N PHE A 216 1.37 8.78 16.96
CA PHE A 216 0.44 9.59 17.75
C PHE A 216 1.15 10.81 18.34
N GLY A 217 0.77 12.01 17.88
CA GLY A 217 1.33 13.28 18.35
C GLY A 217 2.80 13.52 17.99
N LYS A 218 3.43 12.67 17.16
CA LYS A 218 4.84 12.76 16.75
C LYS A 218 5.02 12.37 15.29
N ALA A 219 6.11 12.82 14.69
CA ALA A 219 6.66 12.30 13.44
C ALA A 219 8.16 12.05 13.64
N VAL A 220 8.70 11.03 13.00
CA VAL A 220 10.11 10.66 13.03
C VAL A 220 10.63 10.66 11.60
N ILE A 221 11.84 11.16 11.38
CA ILE A 221 12.51 11.15 10.08
C ILE A 221 13.69 10.19 10.19
N PHE A 222 13.88 9.35 9.17
CA PHE A 222 14.99 8.41 9.01
C PHE A 222 15.74 8.77 7.72
N GLY A 223 17.06 8.87 7.81
CA GLY A 223 18.01 8.96 6.69
C GLY A 223 19.13 7.94 6.90
#